data_AF-A0A1Q3YBG6-F1
#
_entry.id   AF-A0A1Q3YBG6-F1
#
_cell.length_a   1.000
_cell.length_b   1.000
_cell.length_c   1.000
_cell.angle_alpha   90.00
_cell.angle_beta   90.00
_cell.angle_gamma   90.00
#
_symmetry.space_group_name_H-M   'P 1'
#
loop_
_entity.id
_entity.type
_entity.pdbx_description
1 polymer ?
#
loop_
_entity_poly.entity_id
_entity_poly.type
_entity_poly.pdbx_seq_one_letter_code
_entity_poly.pdbx_strand_id
1 'polypeptide(L)'
;MDHSDFENAYRAFRQVLVSGDIPDLMPFSYEPCERVEKGNWRLFAGFGVTSDLRLAINHLNAWRVRLHEWAAWLKVLKSHEEQIALELQFHFLDHLMFFCMFQPSGFRDMLAHVATQSVHQGNLSTGKTERDVLVQDSRKGPLKRKEVEAQLESLCEHWTQAQAFIESLSTLDTDDYRRLTLNYRNRASHAIPPRFGWGEVGFLTRSIEPWTEFVAQSDGTVEIVETSLKSVVYSLGGTPPLELEYTYRANLHEHDLASRALEAYCALLDEILLALPVA
;
A
#
# COMPACT_ATOMS: atom_id res chain seq x y z
N MET A 1 -25.11 -16.76 -17.25
CA MET A 1 -25.74 -16.02 -16.13
C MET A 1 -26.81 -15.11 -16.67
N ASP A 2 -27.99 -15.07 -16.06
CA ASP A 2 -29.06 -14.12 -16.41
C ASP A 2 -28.88 -12.81 -15.61
N HIS A 3 -29.44 -11.68 -16.08
CA HIS A 3 -29.38 -10.40 -15.37
C HIS A 3 -29.92 -10.51 -13.92
N SER A 4 -30.88 -11.40 -13.68
CA SER A 4 -31.44 -11.66 -12.36
C SER A 4 -30.40 -12.21 -11.36
N ASP A 5 -29.38 -12.93 -11.81
CA ASP A 5 -28.34 -13.51 -10.95
C ASP A 5 -27.44 -12.42 -10.35
N PHE A 6 -27.02 -11.42 -11.14
CA PHE A 6 -26.23 -10.29 -10.66
C PHE A 6 -27.00 -9.45 -9.63
N GLU A 7 -28.27 -9.18 -9.87
CA GLU A 7 -29.12 -8.42 -8.95
C GLU A 7 -29.35 -9.16 -7.63
N ASN A 8 -29.61 -10.47 -7.70
CA ASN A 8 -29.81 -11.31 -6.53
C ASN A 8 -28.52 -11.41 -5.69
N ALA A 9 -27.37 -11.59 -6.33
CA ALA A 9 -26.07 -11.60 -5.67
C ALA A 9 -25.79 -10.25 -4.99
N TYR A 10 -26.08 -9.13 -5.65
CA TYR A 10 -25.91 -7.81 -5.06
C TYR A 10 -26.86 -7.56 -3.87
N ARG A 11 -28.09 -8.08 -3.92
CA ARG A 11 -29.02 -8.04 -2.76
C ARG A 11 -28.47 -8.84 -1.59
N ALA A 12 -27.94 -10.04 -1.84
CA ALA A 12 -27.29 -10.86 -0.80
C ALA A 12 -26.07 -10.15 -0.19
N PHE A 13 -25.23 -9.52 -1.02
CA PHE A 13 -24.11 -8.69 -0.57
C PHE A 13 -24.56 -7.59 0.40
N ARG A 14 -25.62 -6.84 0.07
CA ARG A 14 -26.16 -5.81 0.97
C ARG A 14 -26.69 -6.38 2.27
N GLN A 15 -27.32 -7.57 2.24
CA GLN A 15 -27.79 -8.23 3.45
C GLN A 15 -26.62 -8.59 4.38
N VAL A 16 -25.52 -9.11 3.83
CA VAL A 16 -24.29 -9.42 4.60
C VAL A 16 -23.68 -8.16 5.21
N LEU A 17 -23.64 -7.04 4.47
CA LEU A 17 -23.14 -5.78 5.02
C LEU A 17 -23.98 -5.28 6.20
N VAL A 18 -25.29 -5.45 6.15
CA VAL A 18 -26.21 -5.00 7.20
C VAL A 18 -26.24 -5.95 8.40
N SER A 19 -26.08 -7.26 8.19
CA SER A 19 -26.12 -8.24 9.28
C SER A 19 -24.95 -8.09 10.26
N GLY A 20 -23.86 -7.43 9.84
CA GLY A 20 -22.67 -7.26 10.68
C GLY A 20 -21.85 -8.55 10.82
N ASP A 21 -22.13 -9.57 10.02
CA ASP A 21 -21.36 -10.82 10.02
C ASP A 21 -20.01 -10.66 9.29
N ILE A 22 -19.32 -9.54 9.45
CA ILE A 22 -17.97 -9.30 8.91
C ILE A 22 -17.11 -8.69 10.02
N PRO A 23 -15.78 -8.81 9.98
CA PRO A 23 -14.92 -8.27 11.03
C PRO A 23 -15.24 -6.79 11.29
N ASP A 24 -15.57 -6.46 12.53
CA ASP A 24 -15.82 -5.07 12.91
C ASP A 24 -14.49 -4.32 12.94
N LEU A 25 -14.27 -3.51 11.91
CA LEU A 25 -13.21 -2.53 11.88
C LEU A 25 -13.86 -1.22 12.30
N MET A 26 -13.38 -0.54 13.33
CA MET A 26 -13.92 0.78 13.65
C MET A 26 -13.29 1.84 12.74
N PRO A 27 -14.05 2.85 12.30
CA PRO A 27 -13.46 3.98 11.59
C PRO A 27 -12.51 4.73 12.51
N PHE A 28 -11.41 5.23 11.94
CA PHE A 28 -10.48 6.07 12.65
C PHE A 28 -11.12 7.45 12.93
N SER A 29 -10.97 7.93 14.17
CA SER A 29 -11.58 9.17 14.65
C SER A 29 -10.94 10.41 14.02
N TYR A 30 -11.73 11.47 13.80
CA TYR A 30 -11.25 12.79 13.39
C TYR A 30 -10.91 13.70 14.58
N GLU A 31 -11.09 13.25 15.82
CA GLU A 31 -10.74 14.02 17.02
C GLU A 31 -9.29 14.55 17.00
N PRO A 32 -8.27 13.79 16.53
CA PRO A 32 -6.91 14.33 16.38
C PRO A 32 -6.83 15.58 15.50
N CYS A 33 -7.66 15.68 14.46
CA CYS A 33 -7.72 16.88 13.62
C CYS A 33 -8.21 18.10 14.41
N GLU A 34 -9.18 17.92 15.30
CA GLU A 34 -9.69 19.01 16.15
C GLU A 34 -8.64 19.50 17.15
N ARG A 35 -7.78 18.59 17.64
CA ARG A 35 -6.66 18.95 18.51
C ARG A 35 -5.59 19.72 17.76
N VAL A 36 -5.20 19.23 16.58
CA VAL A 36 -4.22 19.88 15.70
C VAL A 36 -4.66 21.30 15.33
N GLU A 37 -5.92 21.47 14.97
CA GLU A 37 -6.47 22.77 14.54
C GLU A 37 -6.40 23.84 15.65
N LYS A 38 -6.42 23.43 16.94
CA LYS A 38 -6.35 24.33 18.10
C LYS A 38 -4.92 24.70 18.50
N GLY A 39 -3.90 24.10 17.90
CA GLY A 39 -2.50 24.37 18.20
C GLY A 39 -2.08 25.79 17.81
N ASN A 40 -1.17 26.40 18.57
CA ASN A 40 -0.59 27.71 18.24
C ASN A 40 0.55 27.56 17.22
N TRP A 41 0.18 27.17 16.01
CA TRP A 41 1.12 26.94 14.93
C TRP A 41 1.69 28.25 14.38
N ARG A 42 2.90 28.18 13.83
CA ARG A 42 3.46 29.31 13.08
C ARG A 42 2.68 29.52 11.77
N LEU A 43 2.25 30.76 11.52
CA LEU A 43 1.54 31.16 10.30
C LEU A 43 0.32 30.26 10.02
N PHE A 44 0.18 29.74 8.79
CA PHE A 44 -0.93 28.87 8.37
C PHE A 44 -0.61 27.38 8.52
N ALA A 45 0.45 27.00 9.25
CA ALA A 45 0.89 25.61 9.32
C ALA A 45 -0.18 24.68 9.91
N GLY A 46 -0.95 25.13 10.91
CA GLY A 46 -2.01 24.33 11.52
C GLY A 46 -3.09 23.90 10.51
N PHE A 47 -3.42 24.75 9.54
CA PHE A 47 -4.34 24.40 8.45
C PHE A 47 -3.77 23.27 7.57
N GLY A 48 -2.49 23.38 7.19
CA GLY A 48 -1.79 22.37 6.40
C GLY A 48 -1.73 21.02 7.11
N VAL A 49 -1.24 21.00 8.35
CA VAL A 49 -1.14 19.78 9.17
C VAL A 49 -2.51 19.13 9.38
N THR A 50 -3.55 19.93 9.66
CA THR A 50 -4.91 19.41 9.84
C THR A 50 -5.45 18.80 8.55
N SER A 51 -5.24 19.46 7.40
CA SER A 51 -5.68 18.97 6.09
C SER A 51 -5.00 17.66 5.73
N ASP A 52 -3.69 17.56 5.93
CA ASP A 52 -2.88 16.38 5.62
C ASP A 52 -3.22 15.20 6.55
N LEU A 53 -3.46 15.45 7.84
CA LEU A 53 -3.96 14.43 8.76
C LEU A 53 -5.36 13.93 8.36
N ARG A 54 -6.27 14.85 7.96
CA ARG A 54 -7.59 14.48 7.42
C ARG A 54 -7.45 13.60 6.19
N LEU A 55 -6.51 13.90 5.29
CA LEU A 55 -6.22 13.08 4.12
C LEU A 55 -5.82 11.66 4.53
N ALA A 56 -4.91 11.51 5.51
CA ALA A 56 -4.49 10.20 5.99
C ALA A 56 -5.65 9.40 6.60
N ILE A 57 -6.47 10.03 7.45
CA ILE A 57 -7.65 9.41 8.07
C ILE A 57 -8.66 8.99 6.98
N ASN A 58 -8.93 9.86 6.00
CA ASN A 58 -9.84 9.57 4.89
C ASN A 58 -9.37 8.33 4.10
N HIS A 59 -8.07 8.25 3.79
CA HIS A 59 -7.51 7.12 3.05
C HIS A 59 -7.63 5.80 3.82
N LEU A 60 -7.29 5.80 5.12
CA LEU A 60 -7.41 4.61 5.96
C LEU A 60 -8.87 4.16 6.07
N ASN A 61 -9.80 5.09 6.31
CA ASN A 61 -11.23 4.81 6.39
C ASN A 61 -11.82 4.33 5.05
N ALA A 62 -11.34 4.85 3.91
CA ALA A 62 -11.74 4.36 2.60
C ALA A 62 -11.27 2.91 2.37
N TRP A 63 -10.03 2.60 2.76
CA TRP A 63 -9.49 1.24 2.69
C TRP A 63 -10.29 0.26 3.54
N ARG A 64 -10.60 0.63 4.79
CA ARG A 64 -11.49 -0.12 5.67
C ARG A 64 -12.81 -0.50 4.99
N VAL A 65 -13.49 0.49 4.37
CA VAL A 65 -14.77 0.25 3.68
C VAL A 65 -14.60 -0.79 2.58
N ARG A 66 -13.55 -0.69 1.75
CA ARG A 66 -13.30 -1.66 0.68
C ARG A 66 -12.97 -3.06 1.21
N LEU A 67 -12.31 -3.17 2.36
CA LEU A 67 -12.08 -4.46 3.03
C LEU A 67 -13.37 -5.07 3.58
N HIS A 68 -14.29 -4.26 4.11
CA HIS A 68 -15.62 -4.71 4.52
C HIS A 68 -16.44 -5.24 3.33
N GLU A 69 -16.42 -4.51 2.22
CA GLU A 69 -17.08 -4.94 0.98
C GLU A 69 -16.44 -6.22 0.44
N TRP A 70 -15.11 -6.35 0.46
CA TRP A 70 -14.41 -7.58 0.08
C TRP A 70 -14.87 -8.76 0.95
N ALA A 71 -14.87 -8.60 2.28
CA ALA A 71 -15.32 -9.65 3.20
C ALA A 71 -16.76 -10.11 2.92
N ALA A 72 -17.65 -9.17 2.64
CA ALA A 72 -19.04 -9.47 2.30
C ALA A 72 -19.14 -10.24 0.97
N TRP A 73 -18.39 -9.83 -0.05
CA TRP A 73 -18.34 -10.56 -1.32
C TRP A 73 -17.79 -11.97 -1.16
N LEU A 74 -16.74 -12.20 -0.35
CA LEU A 74 -16.24 -13.55 -0.09
C LEU A 74 -17.33 -14.48 0.46
N LYS A 75 -18.26 -13.96 1.27
CA LYS A 75 -19.40 -14.74 1.77
C LYS A 75 -20.42 -15.04 0.67
N VAL A 76 -20.76 -14.05 -0.16
CA VAL A 76 -21.68 -14.23 -1.28
C VAL A 76 -21.11 -15.22 -2.29
N LEU A 77 -19.83 -15.12 -2.65
CA LEU A 77 -19.19 -16.02 -3.61
C LEU A 77 -19.24 -17.48 -3.14
N LYS A 78 -19.07 -17.75 -1.84
CA LYS A 78 -19.16 -19.10 -1.26
C LYS A 78 -20.52 -19.76 -1.38
N SER A 79 -21.59 -18.99 -1.54
CA SER A 79 -22.95 -19.52 -1.68
C SER A 79 -23.36 -19.81 -3.13
N HIS A 80 -22.45 -19.61 -4.08
CA HIS A 80 -22.72 -19.80 -5.51
C HIS A 80 -21.80 -20.88 -6.08
N GLU A 81 -22.23 -21.53 -7.16
CA GLU A 81 -21.39 -22.46 -7.92
C GLU A 81 -20.18 -21.75 -8.52
N GLU A 82 -19.10 -22.49 -8.75
CA GLU A 82 -17.78 -21.94 -9.16
C GLU A 82 -17.85 -20.99 -10.36
N GLN A 83 -18.54 -21.38 -11.42
CA GLN A 83 -18.68 -20.54 -12.63
C GLN A 83 -19.39 -19.22 -12.34
N ILE A 84 -20.45 -19.26 -11.53
CA ILE A 84 -21.21 -18.07 -11.14
C ILE A 84 -20.36 -17.20 -10.21
N ALA A 85 -19.68 -17.80 -9.24
CA ALA A 85 -18.78 -17.09 -8.35
C ALA A 85 -17.65 -16.38 -9.11
N LEU A 86 -17.10 -17.00 -10.15
CA LEU A 86 -16.07 -16.40 -10.99
C LEU A 86 -16.59 -15.17 -11.75
N GLU A 87 -17.76 -15.26 -12.37
CA GLU A 87 -18.38 -14.12 -13.07
C GLU A 87 -18.73 -12.97 -12.10
N LEU A 88 -19.25 -13.29 -10.91
CA LEU A 88 -19.51 -12.31 -9.86
C LEU A 88 -18.21 -11.65 -9.35
N GLN A 89 -17.13 -12.42 -9.19
CA GLN A 89 -15.83 -11.91 -8.79
C GLN A 89 -15.31 -10.88 -9.80
N PHE A 90 -15.30 -11.23 -11.09
CA PHE A 90 -14.86 -10.31 -12.14
C PHE A 90 -15.69 -9.04 -12.20
N HIS A 91 -17.00 -9.16 -11.98
CA HIS A 91 -17.90 -8.02 -12.08
C HIS A 91 -17.84 -7.09 -10.86
N PHE A 92 -17.77 -7.65 -9.64
CA PHE A 92 -17.95 -6.88 -8.41
C PHE A 92 -16.73 -6.85 -7.47
N LEU A 93 -15.84 -7.84 -7.52
CA LEU A 93 -14.78 -7.96 -6.52
C LEU A 93 -13.41 -7.50 -7.02
N ASP A 94 -13.07 -7.77 -8.28
CA ASP A 94 -11.73 -7.49 -8.83
C ASP A 94 -11.30 -6.02 -8.68
N HIS A 95 -12.22 -5.07 -8.87
CA HIS A 95 -11.90 -3.65 -8.71
C HIS A 95 -11.66 -3.24 -7.24
N LEU A 96 -12.37 -3.87 -6.30
CA LEU A 96 -12.18 -3.65 -4.86
C LEU A 96 -10.82 -4.20 -4.42
N MET A 97 -10.49 -5.41 -4.89
CA MET A 97 -9.19 -6.03 -4.64
C MET A 97 -8.07 -5.18 -5.22
N PHE A 98 -8.20 -4.75 -6.47
CA PHE A 98 -7.23 -3.86 -7.11
C PHE A 98 -6.98 -2.60 -6.26
N PHE A 99 -8.03 -1.93 -5.80
CA PHE A 99 -7.89 -0.78 -4.91
C PHE A 99 -7.12 -1.15 -3.63
N CYS A 100 -7.53 -2.22 -2.93
CA CYS A 100 -6.93 -2.65 -1.67
C CYS A 100 -5.45 -2.98 -1.83
N MET A 101 -5.07 -3.71 -2.89
CA MET A 101 -3.68 -4.11 -3.14
C MET A 101 -2.70 -2.93 -3.30
N PHE A 102 -3.19 -1.74 -3.64
CA PHE A 102 -2.37 -0.53 -3.75
C PHE A 102 -2.20 0.21 -2.43
N GLN A 103 -3.08 -0.02 -1.46
CA GLN A 103 -3.12 0.77 -0.23
C GLN A 103 -1.91 0.58 0.68
N PRO A 104 -1.36 -0.62 0.94
CA PRO A 104 -0.21 -0.75 1.85
C PRO A 104 0.97 0.13 1.45
N SER A 105 1.36 0.04 0.17
CA SER A 105 2.48 0.80 -0.38
C SER A 105 2.15 2.30 -0.47
N GLY A 106 0.95 2.63 -0.96
CA GLY A 106 0.53 4.02 -1.15
C GLY A 106 0.31 4.76 0.17
N PHE A 107 -0.27 4.10 1.17
CA PHE A 107 -0.51 4.66 2.50
C PHE A 107 0.80 4.90 3.24
N ARG A 108 1.76 3.97 3.17
CA ARG A 108 3.11 4.18 3.73
C ARG A 108 3.79 5.41 3.13
N ASP A 109 3.81 5.52 1.81
CA ASP A 109 4.40 6.68 1.11
C ASP A 109 3.69 7.99 1.49
N MET A 110 2.36 7.98 1.46
CA MET A 110 1.54 9.16 1.80
C MET A 110 1.75 9.58 3.26
N LEU A 111 1.69 8.64 4.21
CA LEU A 111 1.84 8.94 5.63
C LEU A 111 3.26 9.44 5.96
N ALA A 112 4.30 8.90 5.31
CA ALA A 112 5.66 9.41 5.44
C ALA A 112 5.76 10.88 4.99
N HIS A 113 5.10 11.24 3.88
CA HIS A 113 5.07 12.61 3.39
C HIS A 113 4.25 13.55 4.31
N VAL A 114 3.07 13.12 4.73
CA VAL A 114 2.21 13.87 5.68
C VAL A 114 2.97 14.15 6.97
N ALA A 115 3.64 13.14 7.52
CA ALA A 115 4.44 13.29 8.73
C ALA A 115 5.65 14.20 8.51
N THR A 116 6.37 14.06 7.40
CA THR A 116 7.50 14.94 7.03
C THR A 116 7.09 16.40 7.09
N GLN A 117 5.98 16.78 6.45
CA GLN A 117 5.51 18.16 6.44
C GLN A 117 5.12 18.62 7.84
N SER A 118 4.42 17.77 8.59
CA SER A 118 3.90 18.11 9.91
C SER A 118 4.99 18.29 10.95
N VAL A 119 5.97 17.39 10.99
CA VAL A 119 7.12 17.46 11.89
C VAL A 119 7.99 18.66 11.54
N HIS A 120 8.21 18.94 10.25
CA HIS A 120 8.93 20.14 9.82
C HIS A 120 8.25 21.42 10.30
N GLN A 121 6.94 21.54 10.11
CA GLN A 121 6.18 22.69 10.61
C GLN A 121 6.15 22.77 12.14
N GLY A 122 6.12 21.62 12.82
CA GLY A 122 6.27 21.52 14.27
C GLY A 122 7.62 22.09 14.72
N ASN A 123 8.72 21.62 14.12
CA ASN A 123 10.07 22.08 14.42
C ASN A 123 10.24 23.59 14.22
N LEU A 124 9.66 24.15 13.14
CA LEU A 124 9.65 25.60 12.89
C LEU A 124 8.80 26.38 13.90
N SER A 125 7.71 25.80 14.38
CA SER A 125 6.80 26.44 15.34
C SER A 125 7.36 26.41 16.76
N THR A 126 8.14 25.40 17.12
CA THR A 126 8.78 25.27 18.44
C THR A 126 10.20 25.81 18.50
N GLY A 127 10.74 26.35 17.39
CA GLY A 127 12.11 26.82 17.31
C GLY A 127 13.18 25.72 17.40
N LYS A 128 12.80 24.45 17.16
CA LYS A 128 13.73 23.31 17.09
C LYS A 128 14.52 23.27 15.77
N THR A 129 14.14 24.08 14.79
CA THR A 129 14.89 24.25 13.53
C THR A 129 14.84 25.70 13.07
N GLU A 130 15.97 26.22 12.60
CA GLU A 130 16.10 27.63 12.17
C GLU A 130 15.81 27.86 10.68
N ARG A 131 15.88 26.81 9.85
CA ARG A 131 15.75 26.91 8.39
C ARG A 131 14.49 26.19 7.89
N ASP A 132 13.67 26.93 7.14
CA ASP A 132 12.52 26.38 6.41
C ASP A 132 12.97 25.82 5.06
N VAL A 133 13.69 24.70 5.08
CA VAL A 133 14.20 24.02 3.88
C VAL A 133 14.14 22.52 4.09
N LEU A 134 13.53 21.81 3.14
CA LEU A 134 13.55 20.36 3.03
C LEU A 134 14.52 19.92 1.92
N VAL A 135 15.03 18.69 2.00
CA VAL A 135 15.94 18.08 0.99
C VAL A 135 15.33 18.15 -0.41
N GLN A 136 14.02 17.92 -0.50
CA GLN A 136 13.27 17.97 -1.76
C GLN A 136 13.31 19.33 -2.46
N ASP A 137 13.48 20.44 -1.74
CA ASP A 137 13.44 21.80 -2.31
C ASP A 137 14.65 22.08 -3.22
N SER A 138 15.75 21.34 -2.99
CA SER A 138 16.99 21.46 -3.75
C SER A 138 17.07 20.56 -4.98
N ARG A 139 16.06 19.72 -5.22
CA ARG A 139 16.09 18.68 -6.26
C ARG A 139 15.08 18.90 -7.39
N LYS A 140 15.41 18.32 -8.55
CA LYS A 140 14.47 18.15 -9.67
C LYS A 140 13.82 16.77 -9.57
N GLY A 141 12.54 16.73 -9.18
CA GLY A 141 11.73 15.52 -9.14
C GLY A 141 11.48 14.98 -7.73
N PRO A 142 10.55 14.02 -7.59
CA PRO A 142 10.15 13.48 -6.28
C PRO A 142 11.27 12.64 -5.65
N LEU A 143 11.33 12.65 -4.31
CA LEU A 143 12.19 11.77 -3.55
C LEU A 143 11.70 10.32 -3.63
N LYS A 144 12.64 9.36 -3.58
CA LYS A 144 12.29 7.94 -3.40
C LYS A 144 11.90 7.69 -1.94
N ARG A 145 11.11 6.64 -1.67
CA ARG A 145 10.68 6.25 -0.31
C ARG A 145 11.81 6.31 0.73
N LYS A 146 12.93 5.62 0.45
CA LYS A 146 14.09 5.60 1.38
C LYS A 146 14.64 6.99 1.69
N GLU A 147 14.58 7.91 0.73
CA GLU A 147 15.05 9.28 0.91
C GLU A 147 14.04 10.12 1.70
N VAL A 148 12.73 9.90 1.50
CA VAL A 148 11.67 10.50 2.31
C VAL A 148 11.76 10.03 3.76
N GLU A 149 11.90 8.72 3.98
CA GLU A 149 12.01 8.13 5.32
C GLU A 149 13.28 8.60 6.03
N ALA A 150 14.42 8.70 5.34
CA ALA A 150 15.65 9.25 5.94
C ALA A 150 15.52 10.74 6.30
N GLN A 151 14.83 11.54 5.48
CA GLN A 151 14.53 12.93 5.81
C GLN A 151 13.61 13.02 7.03
N LEU A 152 12.56 12.20 7.08
CA LEU A 152 11.64 12.13 8.20
C LEU A 152 12.35 11.74 9.50
N GLU A 153 13.21 10.72 9.47
CA GLU A 153 14.04 10.30 10.61
C GLU A 153 14.86 11.47 11.16
N SER A 154 15.51 12.26 10.29
CA SER A 154 16.31 13.41 10.74
C SER A 154 15.45 14.55 11.32
N LEU A 155 14.29 14.83 10.72
CA LEU A 155 13.35 15.83 11.28
C LEU A 155 12.81 15.41 12.65
N CYS A 156 12.75 14.11 12.89
CA CYS A 156 12.18 13.49 14.07
C CYS A 156 13.13 13.42 15.29
N GLU A 157 14.42 13.77 15.15
CA GLU A 157 15.47 13.59 16.16
C GLU A 157 15.14 14.15 17.57
N HIS A 158 14.24 15.13 17.65
CA HIS A 158 13.91 15.84 18.89
C HIS A 158 12.57 15.43 19.52
N TRP A 159 11.93 14.37 19.03
CA TRP A 159 10.61 13.94 19.46
C TRP A 159 10.66 12.52 20.02
N THR A 160 10.18 12.35 21.25
CA THR A 160 10.25 11.07 21.95
C THR A 160 9.32 10.02 21.35
N GLN A 161 8.20 10.44 20.75
CA GLN A 161 7.25 9.54 20.07
C GLN A 161 7.70 9.16 18.66
N ALA A 162 8.75 9.77 18.12
CA ALA A 162 9.16 9.54 16.74
C ALA A 162 9.55 8.10 16.46
N GLN A 163 10.29 7.46 17.37
CA GLN A 163 10.78 6.10 17.15
C GLN A 163 9.62 5.11 16.97
N ALA A 164 8.60 5.20 17.83
CA ALA A 164 7.41 4.36 17.75
C ALA A 164 6.66 4.55 16.42
N PHE A 165 6.59 5.79 15.93
CA PHE A 165 5.98 6.09 14.64
C PHE A 165 6.79 5.54 13.46
N ILE A 166 8.11 5.79 13.42
CA ILE A 166 9.00 5.32 12.35
C ILE A 166 9.00 3.80 12.28
N GLU A 167 9.10 3.12 13.42
CA GLU A 167 9.01 1.66 13.50
C GLU A 167 7.68 1.16 12.97
N SER A 168 6.55 1.72 13.42
CA SER A 168 5.22 1.33 12.95
C SER A 168 5.04 1.53 11.45
N LEU A 169 5.49 2.67 10.91
CA LEU A 169 5.45 2.97 9.48
C LEU A 169 6.28 1.97 8.65
N SER A 170 7.43 1.54 9.19
CA SER A 170 8.34 0.61 8.50
C SER A 170 7.76 -0.80 8.34
N THR A 171 6.77 -1.17 9.18
CA THR A 171 6.09 -2.48 9.12
C THR A 171 5.12 -2.63 7.95
N LEU A 172 4.79 -1.54 7.24
CA LEU A 172 3.90 -1.56 6.09
C LEU A 172 4.62 -1.92 4.80
N ASP A 173 3.97 -2.68 3.92
CA ASP A 173 4.48 -3.02 2.58
C ASP A 173 5.91 -3.61 2.65
N THR A 174 6.09 -4.57 3.56
CA THR A 174 7.34 -5.30 3.75
C THR A 174 7.65 -6.21 2.56
N ASP A 175 8.90 -6.65 2.45
CA ASP A 175 9.29 -7.62 1.42
C ASP A 175 8.55 -8.96 1.58
N ASP A 176 8.13 -9.30 2.79
CA ASP A 176 7.30 -10.48 3.06
C ASP A 176 5.90 -10.31 2.50
N TYR A 177 5.23 -9.17 2.75
CA TYR A 177 3.93 -8.86 2.15
C TYR A 177 4.01 -8.81 0.61
N ARG A 178 5.07 -8.19 0.06
CA ARG A 178 5.29 -8.15 -1.40
C ARG A 178 5.48 -9.54 -1.98
N ARG A 179 6.25 -10.40 -1.33
CA ARG A 179 6.43 -11.79 -1.78
C ARG A 179 5.12 -12.56 -1.74
N LEU A 180 4.38 -12.43 -0.64
CA LEU A 180 3.05 -13.02 -0.46
C LEU A 180 2.09 -12.63 -1.58
N THR A 181 2.10 -11.35 -1.95
CA THR A 181 1.22 -10.78 -2.98
C THR A 181 1.83 -10.80 -4.39
N LEU A 182 2.92 -11.54 -4.60
CA LEU A 182 3.64 -11.61 -5.88
C LEU A 182 3.98 -10.23 -6.48
N ASN A 183 4.25 -9.28 -5.60
CA ASN A 183 4.56 -7.88 -5.87
C ASN A 183 3.46 -7.22 -6.73
N TYR A 184 2.19 -7.51 -6.39
CA TYR A 184 1.00 -7.14 -7.16
C TYR A 184 1.03 -5.68 -7.62
N ARG A 185 1.17 -4.73 -6.68
CA ARG A 185 1.13 -3.29 -6.98
C ARG A 185 2.18 -2.89 -8.01
N ASN A 186 3.41 -3.37 -7.87
CA ASN A 186 4.48 -3.06 -8.82
C ASN A 186 4.19 -3.66 -10.21
N ARG A 187 3.70 -4.91 -10.24
CA ARG A 187 3.32 -5.57 -11.49
C ARG A 187 2.10 -4.91 -12.14
N ALA A 188 1.11 -4.48 -11.38
CA ALA A 188 -0.05 -3.76 -11.88
C ALA A 188 0.32 -2.42 -12.53
N SER A 189 1.36 -1.74 -12.02
CA SER A 189 1.84 -0.46 -12.58
C SER A 189 2.78 -0.61 -13.77
N HIS A 190 3.52 -1.72 -13.88
CA HIS A 190 4.63 -1.84 -14.85
C HIS A 190 4.57 -3.08 -15.75
N ALA A 191 3.63 -4.00 -15.52
CA ALA A 191 3.51 -5.27 -16.20
C ALA A 191 2.06 -5.80 -16.14
N ILE A 192 1.90 -7.13 -16.18
CA ILE A 192 0.61 -7.81 -15.95
C ILE A 192 0.62 -8.37 -14.52
N PRO A 193 -0.27 -7.92 -13.63
CA PRO A 193 -0.37 -8.46 -12.27
C PRO A 193 -0.99 -9.87 -12.28
N PRO A 194 -0.72 -10.72 -11.27
CA PRO A 194 -1.43 -11.98 -11.12
C PRO A 194 -2.94 -11.75 -11.04
N ARG A 195 -3.73 -12.71 -11.52
CA ARG A 195 -5.18 -12.73 -11.30
C ARG A 195 -5.46 -13.09 -9.84
N PHE A 196 -6.72 -12.96 -9.43
CA PHE A 196 -7.19 -13.47 -8.15
C PHE A 196 -8.09 -14.68 -8.37
N GLY A 197 -7.93 -15.71 -7.53
CA GLY A 197 -8.70 -16.96 -7.56
C GLY A 197 -8.35 -17.88 -8.74
N TRP A 198 -8.41 -17.38 -9.97
CA TRP A 198 -8.33 -18.19 -11.17
C TRP A 198 -7.48 -17.56 -12.28
N GLY A 199 -6.83 -18.43 -13.06
CA GLY A 199 -6.09 -18.07 -14.27
C GLY A 199 -4.63 -17.68 -14.04
N GLU A 200 -3.76 -18.16 -14.93
CA GLU A 200 -2.35 -17.77 -14.97
C GLU A 200 -2.15 -16.56 -15.90
N VAL A 201 -1.15 -15.73 -15.60
CA VAL A 201 -0.73 -14.61 -16.47
C VAL A 201 0.74 -14.71 -16.82
N GLY A 202 1.14 -14.09 -17.94
CA GLY A 202 2.56 -14.03 -18.32
C GLY A 202 3.14 -15.39 -18.72
N PHE A 203 2.31 -16.26 -19.31
CA PHE A 203 2.68 -17.64 -19.71
C PHE A 203 3.93 -17.70 -20.62
N LEU A 204 4.20 -16.64 -21.37
CA LEU A 204 5.39 -16.45 -22.18
C LEU A 204 6.23 -15.31 -21.59
N THR A 205 7.42 -15.63 -21.11
CA THR A 205 8.42 -14.63 -20.74
C THR A 205 9.48 -14.54 -21.82
N ARG A 206 9.83 -13.31 -22.22
CA ARG A 206 10.84 -13.02 -23.23
C ARG A 206 12.07 -12.44 -22.55
N SER A 207 13.21 -13.10 -22.67
CA SER A 207 14.52 -12.60 -22.21
C SER A 207 15.45 -12.33 -23.38
N ILE A 208 16.46 -11.49 -23.14
CA ILE A 208 17.58 -11.31 -24.07
C ILE A 208 18.80 -11.92 -23.40
N GLU A 209 19.29 -13.03 -23.96
CA GLU A 209 20.38 -13.83 -23.41
C GLU A 209 21.55 -13.90 -24.41
N PRO A 210 22.79 -14.13 -23.96
CA PRO A 210 23.91 -14.36 -24.86
C PRO A 210 23.60 -15.50 -25.84
N TRP A 211 23.95 -15.32 -27.11
CA TRP A 211 23.89 -16.40 -28.08
C TRP A 211 25.00 -17.41 -27.76
N THR A 212 24.66 -18.70 -27.70
CA THR A 212 25.62 -19.76 -27.40
C THR A 212 25.93 -20.60 -28.63
N GLU A 213 27.20 -20.96 -28.81
CA GLU A 213 27.66 -21.84 -29.89
C GLU A 213 28.27 -23.13 -29.32
N PHE A 214 28.13 -24.21 -30.08
CA PHE A 214 28.74 -25.50 -29.75
C PHE A 214 30.14 -25.58 -30.37
N VAL A 215 31.17 -25.58 -29.53
CA VAL A 215 32.58 -25.65 -29.95
C VAL A 215 33.10 -27.06 -29.67
N ALA A 216 33.51 -27.76 -30.73
CA ALA A 216 34.10 -29.09 -30.62
C ALA A 216 35.52 -29.01 -30.03
N GLN A 217 35.80 -29.88 -29.06
CA GLN A 217 37.06 -29.96 -28.35
C GLN A 217 37.96 -31.06 -28.94
N SER A 218 39.26 -30.96 -28.68
CA SER A 218 40.26 -31.92 -29.20
C SER A 218 40.11 -33.33 -28.66
N ASP A 219 39.42 -33.51 -27.53
CA ASP A 219 39.12 -34.81 -26.92
C ASP A 219 37.81 -35.45 -27.42
N GLY A 220 37.15 -34.80 -28.40
CA GLY A 220 35.89 -35.25 -28.98
C GLY A 220 34.64 -34.81 -28.21
N THR A 221 34.79 -34.04 -27.12
CA THR A 221 33.66 -33.42 -26.42
C THR A 221 33.21 -32.14 -27.11
N VAL A 222 32.07 -31.59 -26.67
CA VAL A 222 31.53 -30.33 -27.17
C VAL A 222 31.24 -29.42 -25.98
N GLU A 223 31.71 -28.19 -26.07
CA GLU A 223 31.46 -27.15 -25.08
C GLU A 223 30.48 -26.11 -25.62
N ILE A 224 29.62 -25.58 -24.76
CA ILE A 224 28.72 -24.48 -25.09
C ILE A 224 29.43 -23.19 -24.69
N VAL A 225 29.78 -22.35 -25.66
CA VAL A 225 30.49 -21.08 -25.44
C VAL A 225 29.56 -19.90 -25.72
N GLU A 226 29.47 -18.97 -24.78
CA GLU A 226 28.75 -17.70 -24.99
C GLU A 226 29.49 -16.81 -25.99
N THR A 227 28.75 -16.22 -26.91
CA THR A 227 29.26 -15.26 -27.90
C THR A 227 28.94 -13.82 -27.50
N SER A 228 29.50 -12.86 -28.24
CA SER A 228 29.16 -11.43 -28.10
C SER A 228 27.79 -11.07 -28.67
N LEU A 229 27.16 -11.97 -29.43
CA LEU A 229 25.82 -11.75 -29.99
C LEU A 229 24.76 -12.04 -28.93
N LYS A 230 23.59 -11.42 -29.08
CA LYS A 230 22.44 -11.62 -28.20
C LYS A 230 21.31 -12.31 -28.96
N SER A 231 20.61 -13.19 -28.27
CA SER A 231 19.46 -13.92 -28.78
C SER A 231 18.22 -13.61 -27.97
N VAL A 232 17.05 -13.80 -28.58
CA VAL A 232 15.77 -13.70 -27.90
C VAL A 232 15.38 -15.11 -27.48
N VAL A 233 15.27 -15.33 -26.17
CA VAL A 233 14.85 -16.60 -25.60
C VAL A 233 13.43 -16.44 -25.06
N TYR A 234 12.61 -17.48 -25.27
CA TYR A 234 11.27 -17.56 -24.70
C TYR A 234 11.25 -18.68 -23.68
N SER A 235 10.83 -18.36 -22.46
CA SER A 235 10.56 -19.34 -21.43
C SER A 235 9.06 -19.45 -21.19
N LEU A 236 8.61 -20.68 -20.95
CA LEU A 236 7.25 -20.98 -20.53
C LEU A 236 7.20 -21.02 -19.01
N GLY A 237 6.28 -20.26 -18.44
CA GLY A 237 6.10 -20.18 -16.99
C GLY A 237 5.17 -19.03 -16.63
N GLY A 238 3.92 -19.36 -16.29
CA GLY A 238 2.93 -18.39 -15.84
C GLY A 238 3.15 -17.97 -14.39
N THR A 239 2.57 -16.83 -14.02
CA THR A 239 2.36 -16.48 -12.61
C THR A 239 1.00 -17.02 -12.19
N PRO A 240 0.92 -17.85 -11.13
CA PRO A 240 -0.35 -18.38 -10.63
C PRO A 240 -1.23 -17.27 -10.05
N PRO A 241 -2.55 -17.49 -9.95
CA PRO A 241 -3.44 -16.54 -9.31
C PRO A 241 -3.16 -16.45 -7.80
N LEU A 242 -3.43 -15.27 -7.24
CA LEU A 242 -3.48 -15.05 -5.80
C LEU A 242 -4.75 -15.66 -5.22
N GLU A 243 -4.65 -16.41 -4.13
CA GLU A 243 -5.83 -16.95 -3.44
C GLU A 243 -6.61 -15.83 -2.75
N LEU A 244 -7.93 -15.81 -2.95
CA LEU A 244 -8.82 -14.70 -2.58
C LEU A 244 -8.83 -14.45 -1.06
N GLU A 245 -9.08 -15.48 -0.25
CA GLU A 245 -9.20 -15.32 1.20
C GLU A 245 -7.88 -14.98 1.85
N TYR A 246 -6.80 -15.62 1.40
CA TYR A 246 -5.47 -15.42 1.91
C TYR A 246 -4.99 -14.00 1.61
N THR A 247 -5.25 -13.51 0.39
CA THR A 247 -4.90 -12.14 0.01
C THR A 247 -5.74 -11.10 0.76
N TYR A 248 -7.02 -11.40 1.01
CA TYR A 248 -7.87 -10.59 1.87
C TYR A 248 -7.29 -10.50 3.29
N ARG A 249 -6.92 -11.63 3.91
CA ARG A 249 -6.35 -11.65 5.27
C ARG A 249 -5.02 -10.90 5.34
N ALA A 250 -4.18 -11.02 4.31
CA ALA A 250 -2.94 -10.26 4.23
C ALA A 250 -3.20 -8.74 4.15
N ASN A 251 -4.16 -8.28 3.35
CA ASN A 251 -4.53 -6.86 3.32
C ASN A 251 -5.18 -6.38 4.61
N LEU A 252 -6.00 -7.21 5.25
CA LEU A 252 -6.61 -6.90 6.53
C LEU A 252 -5.52 -6.69 7.60
N HIS A 253 -4.46 -7.50 7.57
CA HIS A 253 -3.31 -7.32 8.44
C HIS A 253 -2.56 -6.01 8.15
N GLU A 254 -2.28 -5.68 6.88
CA GLU A 254 -1.65 -4.41 6.51
C GLU A 254 -2.51 -3.20 6.93
N HIS A 255 -3.84 -3.30 6.88
CA HIS A 255 -4.73 -2.25 7.38
C HIS A 255 -4.62 -2.05 8.90
N ASP A 256 -4.50 -3.14 9.68
CA ASP A 256 -4.25 -3.07 11.13
C ASP A 256 -2.88 -2.41 11.43
N LEU A 257 -1.83 -2.79 10.69
CA LEU A 257 -0.53 -2.11 10.77
C LEU A 257 -0.61 -0.63 10.42
N ALA A 258 -1.40 -0.28 9.39
CA ALA A 258 -1.59 1.10 8.96
C ALA A 258 -2.34 1.93 10.00
N SER A 259 -3.31 1.32 10.67
CA SER A 259 -4.03 1.93 11.79
C SER A 259 -3.07 2.25 12.93
N ARG A 260 -2.22 1.30 13.34
CA ARG A 260 -1.20 1.53 14.39
C ARG A 260 -0.18 2.60 14.01
N ALA A 261 0.25 2.64 12.75
CA ALA A 261 1.14 3.69 12.26
C ALA A 261 0.47 5.08 12.33
N LEU A 262 -0.83 5.17 12.02
CA LEU A 262 -1.59 6.41 12.15
C LEU A 262 -1.80 6.82 13.62
N GLU A 263 -2.03 5.86 14.53
CA GLU A 263 -2.10 6.11 15.98
C GLU A 263 -0.78 6.65 16.51
N ALA A 264 0.35 6.03 16.15
CA ALA A 264 1.68 6.48 16.54
C ALA A 264 2.01 7.87 15.97
N TYR A 265 1.58 8.16 14.74
CA TYR A 265 1.67 9.50 14.17
C TYR A 265 0.83 10.52 14.95
N CYS A 266 -0.39 10.17 15.36
CA CYS A 266 -1.22 11.06 16.18
C CYS A 266 -0.56 11.33 17.55
N ALA A 267 0.07 10.34 18.17
CA ALA A 267 0.81 10.52 19.41
C ALA A 267 2.01 11.47 19.23
N LEU A 268 2.72 11.37 18.10
CA LEU A 268 3.78 12.32 17.74
C LEU A 268 3.25 13.74 17.54
N LEU A 269 2.09 13.90 16.88
CA LEU A 269 1.44 15.21 16.76
C LEU A 269 1.02 15.77 18.11
N ASP A 270 0.47 14.95 19.02
CA ASP A 270 0.11 15.39 20.36
C ASP A 270 1.35 15.88 21.15
N GLU A 271 2.51 15.21 21.01
CA GLU A 271 3.77 15.70 21.57
C GLU A 271 4.20 17.06 20.97
N ILE A 272 4.08 17.23 19.66
CA ILE A 272 4.37 18.49 18.96
C ILE A 272 3.46 19.61 19.48
N LEU A 273 2.15 19.34 19.59
CA LEU A 273 1.15 20.30 20.06
C LEU A 273 1.44 20.79 21.49
N LEU A 274 1.87 19.89 22.37
CA LEU A 274 2.26 20.25 23.75
C LEU A 274 3.51 21.14 23.81
N ALA A 275 4.37 21.07 22.80
CA ALA A 275 5.59 21.87 22.70
C ALA A 275 5.38 23.21 21.97
N LEU A 276 4.21 23.44 21.36
CA LEU A 276 3.92 24.72 20.71
C LEU A 276 3.89 25.87 21.73
N PRO A 277 4.27 27.09 21.32
CA PRO A 277 4.21 28.26 22.19
C PRO A 277 2.78 28.49 22.72
N VAL A 278 2.65 28.95 23.97
CA VAL A 278 1.35 29.37 24.50
C VAL A 278 0.87 30.59 23.73
N ALA A 279 -0.42 30.63 23.38
CA ALA A 279 -1.06 31.74 22.67
C ALA A 279 -1.14 33.01 23.53
#